data_AF-A0A930AAS6-F1
#
_entry.id   AF-A0A930AAS6-F1
#
_cell.length_a   1.000
_cell.length_b   1.000
_cell.length_c   1.000
_cell.angle_alpha   90.00
_cell.angle_beta   90.00
_cell.angle_gamma   90.00
#
_symmetry.space_group_name_H-M   'P 1'
#
loop_
_entity.id
_entity.type
_entity.pdbx_description
1 polymer ?
#
loop_
_entity_poly.entity_id
_entity_poly.type
_entity_poly.pdbx_seq_one_letter_code
_entity_poly.pdbx_strand_id
1 'polypeptide(L)'
;MRFQGLPIDKRHELNDKFHRFSQLIRERSLALHETIQDNKQHLLMYAKQCVQTNKNLLVQYQSQMKHALSITADERRTRLEKNMSLLNAYSPLLVLNRGYSVTYKNHKVVNTTEKLDIGDEINIRLADGTVGALVQTKEDSHANKG
;
A
#
# COMPACT_ATOMS: atom_id res chain seq x y z
N MET A 1 -17.35 46.74 56.50
CA MET A 1 -17.10 47.00 57.93
C MET A 1 -17.40 48.47 58.21
N ARG A 2 -18.17 48.82 59.25
CA ARG A 2 -18.45 50.22 59.60
C ARG A 2 -17.49 50.68 60.71
N PHE A 3 -16.61 51.62 60.40
CA PHE A 3 -15.56 52.12 61.30
C PHE A 3 -16.12 53.13 62.30
N GLN A 4 -17.05 52.72 63.17
CA GLN A 4 -17.85 53.66 63.98
C GLN A 4 -17.08 54.39 65.09
N GLY A 5 -15.87 53.93 65.47
CA GLY A 5 -15.05 54.51 66.54
C GLY A 5 -14.00 55.57 66.14
N LEU A 6 -13.95 56.02 64.88
CA LEU A 6 -12.96 57.02 64.41
C LEU A 6 -13.57 58.42 64.21
N PRO A 7 -12.75 59.50 64.28
CA PRO A 7 -13.16 60.85 63.88
C PRO A 7 -13.77 60.86 62.46
N ILE A 8 -14.77 61.71 62.22
CA ILE A 8 -15.56 61.74 60.97
C ILE A 8 -14.66 61.82 59.72
N ASP A 9 -13.64 62.66 59.75
CA ASP A 9 -12.71 62.84 58.61
C ASP A 9 -11.91 61.56 58.31
N LYS A 10 -11.42 60.87 59.37
CA LYS A 10 -10.71 59.60 59.23
C LYS A 10 -11.62 58.47 58.76
N ARG A 11 -12.92 58.51 59.08
CA ARG A 11 -13.92 57.53 58.60
C ARG A 11 -14.18 57.69 57.12
N HIS A 12 -14.32 58.93 56.64
CA HIS A 12 -14.53 59.22 55.22
C HIS A 12 -13.31 58.79 54.39
N GLU A 13 -12.11 59.20 54.80
CA GLU A 13 -10.87 58.84 54.11
C GLU A 13 -10.64 57.33 54.06
N LEU A 14 -10.93 56.62 55.16
CA LEU A 14 -10.78 55.17 55.21
C LEU A 14 -11.81 54.47 54.31
N ASN A 15 -13.07 54.93 54.32
CA ASN A 15 -14.12 54.34 53.49
C ASN A 15 -13.85 54.57 51.99
N ASP A 16 -13.32 55.74 51.61
CA ASP A 16 -12.90 56.03 50.23
C ASP A 16 -11.74 55.12 49.81
N LYS A 17 -10.74 54.91 50.68
CA LYS A 17 -9.64 53.97 50.42
C LYS A 17 -10.15 52.53 50.27
N PHE A 18 -11.09 52.10 51.11
CA PHE A 18 -11.73 50.78 51.00
C PHE A 18 -12.56 50.63 49.73
N HIS A 19 -13.30 51.66 49.33
CA HIS A 19 -14.08 51.65 48.10
C HIS A 19 -13.14 51.54 46.88
N ARG A 20 -12.09 52.35 46.83
CA ARG A 20 -11.08 52.29 45.75
C ARG A 20 -10.38 50.93 45.71
N PHE A 21 -10.00 50.38 46.87
CA PHE A 21 -9.40 49.06 46.95
C PHE A 21 -10.37 47.97 46.43
N SER A 22 -11.63 47.99 46.86
CA SER A 22 -12.64 47.02 46.41
C SER A 22 -12.90 47.12 44.91
N GLN A 23 -12.89 48.34 44.36
CA GLN A 23 -13.03 48.58 42.94
C GLN A 23 -11.84 48.01 42.15
N LEU A 24 -10.61 48.27 42.60
CA LEU A 24 -9.39 47.72 41.98
C LEU A 24 -9.37 46.19 42.02
N ILE A 25 -9.78 45.58 43.12
CA ILE A 25 -9.88 44.11 43.23
C ILE A 25 -10.92 43.56 42.25
N ARG A 26 -12.07 44.22 42.13
CA ARG A 26 -13.12 43.81 41.17
C ARG A 26 -12.62 43.92 39.73
N GLU A 27 -11.99 45.02 39.35
CA GLU A 27 -11.43 45.23 38.01
C GLU A 27 -10.37 44.17 37.68
N ARG A 28 -9.43 43.91 38.60
CA ARG A 28 -8.41 42.88 38.43
C ARG A 28 -9.01 41.47 38.32
N SER A 29 -10.01 41.15 39.15
CA SER A 29 -10.68 39.85 39.11
C SER A 29 -11.42 39.63 37.80
N LEU A 30 -12.06 40.67 37.25
CA LEU A 30 -12.75 40.59 35.95
C LEU A 30 -11.78 40.36 34.81
N ALA A 31 -10.70 41.16 34.75
CA ALA A 31 -9.67 41.02 33.72
C ALA A 31 -8.99 39.64 33.75
N LEU A 32 -8.74 39.10 34.95
CA LEU A 32 -8.18 37.77 35.11
C LEU A 32 -9.16 36.68 34.64
N HIS A 33 -10.44 36.82 34.97
CA HIS A 33 -11.47 35.88 34.53
C HIS A 33 -11.60 35.84 33.00
N GLU A 34 -11.62 37.01 32.36
CA GLU A 34 -11.66 37.14 30.90
C GLU A 34 -10.45 36.48 30.24
N THR A 35 -9.24 36.74 30.77
CA THR A 35 -8.00 36.13 30.28
C THR A 35 -8.01 34.61 30.41
N ILE A 36 -8.49 34.07 31.53
CA ILE A 36 -8.60 32.62 31.75
C ILE A 36 -9.61 32.01 30.78
N GLN A 37 -10.74 32.68 30.56
CA GLN A 37 -11.77 32.22 29.64
C GLN A 37 -11.27 32.18 28.20
N ASP A 38 -10.57 33.23 27.76
CA ASP A 38 -9.97 33.32 26.43
C ASP A 38 -8.90 32.23 26.22
N ASN A 39 -7.95 32.11 27.15
CA ASN A 39 -6.93 31.07 27.09
C ASN A 39 -7.53 29.65 27.05
N LYS A 40 -8.61 29.39 27.80
CA LYS A 40 -9.32 28.12 27.76
C LYS A 40 -9.94 27.87 26.38
N GLN A 41 -10.55 28.88 25.77
CA GLN A 41 -11.14 28.75 24.44
C GLN A 41 -10.07 28.45 23.39
N HIS A 42 -8.95 29.19 23.42
CA HIS A 42 -7.82 28.94 22.55
C HIS A 42 -7.25 27.53 22.72
N LEU A 43 -7.03 27.09 23.96
CA LEU A 43 -6.51 25.74 24.24
C LEU A 43 -7.46 24.65 23.71
N LEU A 44 -8.77 24.79 23.90
CA LEU A 44 -9.76 23.86 23.37
C LEU A 44 -9.77 23.83 21.85
N MET A 45 -9.63 24.99 21.20
CA MET A 45 -9.53 25.07 19.75
C MET A 45 -8.27 24.36 19.23
N TYR A 46 -7.11 24.62 19.82
CA TYR A 46 -5.86 23.94 19.45
C TYR A 46 -5.94 22.43 19.66
N ALA A 47 -6.44 21.98 20.81
CA ALA A 47 -6.59 20.56 21.10
C ALA A 47 -7.51 19.87 20.08
N LYS A 48 -8.65 20.50 19.74
CA LYS A 48 -9.57 19.99 18.70
C LYS A 48 -8.88 19.90 17.34
N GLN A 49 -8.15 20.94 16.95
CA GLN A 49 -7.45 20.98 15.67
C GLN A 49 -6.36 19.91 15.59
N CYS A 50 -5.55 19.73 16.65
CA CYS A 50 -4.54 18.67 16.71
C CYS A 50 -5.17 17.28 16.57
N VAL A 51 -6.26 17.01 17.30
CA VAL A 51 -6.97 15.72 17.20
C VAL A 51 -7.54 15.51 15.80
N GLN A 52 -8.12 16.55 15.19
CA GLN A 52 -8.68 16.46 13.85
C GLN A 52 -7.59 16.21 12.79
N THR A 53 -6.47 16.94 12.86
CA THR A 53 -5.33 16.73 11.97
C THR A 53 -4.78 15.31 12.08
N ASN A 54 -4.60 14.81 13.32
CA ASN A 54 -4.13 13.44 13.54
C ASN A 54 -5.11 12.39 12.98
N LYS A 55 -6.42 12.59 13.15
CA LYS A 55 -7.44 11.72 12.55
C LYS A 55 -7.35 11.72 11.02
N ASN A 56 -7.19 12.87 10.40
CA ASN A 56 -7.06 12.98 8.95
C ASN A 56 -5.81 12.26 8.45
N LEU A 57 -4.67 12.42 9.14
CA LEU A 57 -3.43 11.71 8.83
C LEU A 57 -3.60 10.19 8.94
N LEU A 58 -4.29 9.70 9.97
CA LEU A 58 -4.57 8.26 10.12
C LEU A 58 -5.40 7.71 8.95
N VAL A 59 -6.44 8.43 8.53
CA VAL A 59 -7.25 8.03 7.36
C VAL A 59 -6.40 8.02 6.09
N GLN A 60 -5.55 9.03 5.90
CA GLN A 60 -4.65 9.12 4.75
C GLN A 60 -3.67 7.93 4.72
N TYR A 61 -3.00 7.62 5.84
CA TYR A 61 -2.10 6.48 5.92
C TYR A 61 -2.81 5.15 5.69
N GLN A 62 -4.01 4.99 6.24
CA GLN A 62 -4.82 3.78 6.02
C GLN A 62 -5.16 3.61 4.53
N SER A 63 -5.53 4.69 3.85
CA SER A 63 -5.83 4.67 2.41
C SER A 63 -4.59 4.32 1.58
N GLN A 64 -3.45 4.93 1.90
CA GLN A 64 -2.18 4.66 1.21
C GLN A 64 -1.74 3.20 1.39
N MET A 65 -1.83 2.65 2.59
CA MET A 65 -1.51 1.26 2.86
C MET A 65 -2.42 0.29 2.08
N LYS A 66 -3.73 0.54 2.07
CA LYS A 66 -4.68 -0.28 1.30
C LYS A 66 -4.35 -0.27 -0.18
N HIS A 67 -4.06 0.90 -0.74
CA HIS A 67 -3.72 1.04 -2.14
C HIS A 67 -2.40 0.34 -2.49
N ALA A 68 -1.35 0.53 -1.69
CA ALA A 68 -0.07 -0.14 -1.87
C ALA A 68 -0.22 -1.67 -1.81
N LEU A 69 -0.98 -2.18 -0.84
CA LEU A 69 -1.25 -3.61 -0.71
C LEU A 69 -1.99 -4.15 -1.94
N SER A 70 -2.99 -3.42 -2.44
CA SER A 70 -3.75 -3.81 -3.63
C SER A 70 -2.85 -3.88 -4.86
N ILE A 71 -2.01 -2.88 -5.09
CA ILE A 71 -1.06 -2.88 -6.21
C ILE A 71 -0.09 -4.05 -6.11
N THR A 72 0.55 -4.23 -4.95
CA THR A 72 1.51 -5.32 -4.76
C THR A 72 0.87 -6.70 -4.92
N ALA A 73 -0.38 -6.87 -4.47
CA ALA A 73 -1.13 -8.11 -4.65
C ALA A 73 -1.42 -8.38 -6.14
N ASP A 74 -1.84 -7.36 -6.88
CA ASP A 74 -2.17 -7.47 -8.30
C ASP A 74 -0.93 -7.74 -9.17
N GLU A 75 0.20 -7.08 -8.87
CA GLU A 75 1.49 -7.35 -9.51
C GLU A 75 1.95 -8.79 -9.29
N ARG A 76 1.84 -9.29 -8.03
CA ARG A 76 2.19 -10.68 -7.70
C ARG A 76 1.28 -11.67 -8.40
N ARG A 77 -0.03 -11.38 -8.47
CA ARG A 77 -1.00 -12.21 -9.18
C ARG A 77 -0.67 -12.27 -10.67
N THR A 78 -0.44 -11.13 -11.30
CA THR A 78 -0.07 -11.04 -12.72
C THR A 78 1.23 -11.80 -12.99
N ARG A 79 2.22 -11.70 -12.11
CA ARG A 79 3.49 -12.45 -12.22
C ARG A 79 3.26 -13.96 -12.08
N LEU A 80 2.40 -14.38 -11.15
CA LEU A 80 2.04 -15.78 -10.99
C LEU A 80 1.35 -16.33 -12.24
N GLU A 81 0.38 -15.61 -12.78
CA GLU A 81 -0.35 -15.99 -14.00
C GLU A 81 0.59 -16.10 -15.21
N LYS A 82 1.55 -15.18 -15.34
CA LYS A 82 2.63 -15.28 -16.35
C LYS A 82 3.49 -16.52 -16.15
N ASN A 83 3.94 -16.77 -14.93
CA ASN A 83 4.76 -17.95 -14.62
C ASN A 83 4.01 -19.26 -14.87
N MET A 84 2.71 -19.32 -14.52
CA MET A 84 1.85 -20.46 -14.83
C MET A 84 1.68 -20.66 -16.33
N SER A 85 1.50 -19.56 -17.08
CA SER A 85 1.41 -19.60 -18.55
C SER A 85 2.71 -20.11 -19.18
N LEU A 86 3.86 -19.67 -18.67
CA LEU A 86 5.17 -20.17 -19.07
C LEU A 86 5.32 -21.64 -18.73
N LEU A 87 5.03 -22.07 -17.50
CA LEU A 87 5.10 -23.47 -17.09
C LEU A 87 4.20 -24.35 -17.97
N ASN A 88 3.01 -23.87 -18.30
CA ASN A 88 2.10 -24.52 -19.24
C ASN A 88 2.66 -24.59 -20.66
N ALA A 89 3.40 -23.58 -21.12
CA ALA A 89 4.09 -23.63 -22.42
C ALA A 89 5.29 -24.60 -22.42
N TYR A 90 5.99 -24.74 -21.30
CA TYR A 90 7.12 -25.64 -21.13
C TYR A 90 6.73 -27.07 -20.77
N SER A 91 5.47 -27.34 -20.42
CA SER A 91 4.99 -28.69 -20.18
C SER A 91 4.96 -29.47 -21.51
N PRO A 92 5.77 -30.53 -21.67
CA PRO A 92 5.79 -31.34 -22.89
C PRO A 92 4.38 -31.84 -23.26
N LEU A 93 3.54 -32.10 -22.26
CA LEU A 93 2.16 -32.57 -22.43
C LEU A 93 1.25 -31.53 -23.11
N LEU A 94 1.44 -30.23 -22.84
CA LEU A 94 0.65 -29.17 -23.46
C LEU A 94 1.16 -28.80 -24.86
N VAL A 95 2.46 -28.95 -25.11
CA VAL A 95 3.02 -28.86 -26.47
C VAL A 95 2.41 -29.95 -27.34
N LEU A 96 2.32 -31.18 -26.81
CA LEU A 96 1.68 -32.30 -27.49
C LEU A 96 0.18 -32.06 -27.77
N ASN A 97 -0.57 -31.52 -26.79
CA ASN A 97 -2.00 -31.19 -26.94
C ASN A 97 -2.29 -30.07 -27.95
N ARG A 98 -1.30 -29.23 -28.30
CA ARG A 98 -1.44 -28.18 -29.33
C ARG A 98 -1.22 -28.70 -30.75
N GLY A 99 -1.05 -30.01 -30.93
CA GLY A 99 -0.84 -30.65 -32.23
C GLY A 99 0.63 -30.73 -32.66
N TYR A 100 1.57 -30.40 -31.76
CA TYR A 100 2.99 -30.62 -32.00
C TYR A 100 3.39 -32.03 -31.54
N SER A 101 4.45 -32.57 -32.14
CA SER A 101 5.01 -33.86 -31.77
C SER A 101 6.45 -33.72 -31.32
N VAL A 102 6.90 -34.60 -30.42
CA VAL A 102 8.32 -34.68 -30.04
C VAL A 102 8.93 -35.94 -30.64
N THR A 103 9.95 -35.78 -31.48
CA THR A 103 10.63 -36.89 -32.14
C THR A 103 11.83 -37.38 -31.32
N TYR A 104 11.95 -38.69 -31.17
CA TYR A 104 13.01 -39.38 -30.46
C TYR A 104 13.74 -40.35 -31.37
N LYS A 105 15.07 -40.39 -31.29
CA LYS A 105 15.93 -41.46 -31.85
C LYS A 105 16.67 -42.09 -30.69
N ASN A 106 16.58 -43.42 -30.51
CA ASN A 106 17.24 -44.14 -29.41
C ASN A 106 16.99 -43.49 -28.02
N HIS A 107 15.74 -43.12 -27.75
CA HIS A 107 15.29 -42.47 -26.50
C HIS A 107 15.87 -41.07 -26.22
N LYS A 108 16.55 -40.45 -27.19
CA LYS A 108 17.01 -39.06 -27.11
C LYS A 108 16.16 -38.16 -28.01
N VAL A 109 15.83 -36.97 -27.51
CA VAL A 109 15.07 -35.96 -28.27
C VAL A 109 15.91 -35.46 -29.44
N VAL A 110 15.28 -35.42 -30.61
CA VAL A 110 15.87 -34.88 -31.84
C VAL A 110 15.25 -33.53 -32.14
N ASN A 111 16.09 -32.50 -32.27
CA ASN A 111 15.67 -31.11 -32.50
C ASN A 111 16.31 -30.47 -33.75
N THR A 112 17.07 -31.23 -34.53
CA THR A 112 17.71 -30.80 -35.79
C THR A 112 17.70 -31.95 -36.79
N THR A 113 17.56 -31.63 -38.08
CA THR A 113 17.63 -32.60 -39.18
C THR A 113 19.00 -33.25 -39.28
N GLU A 114 20.07 -32.58 -38.83
CA GLU A 114 21.45 -33.09 -38.84
C GLU A 114 21.65 -34.38 -38.05
N LYS A 115 20.79 -34.64 -37.04
CA LYS A 115 20.88 -35.83 -36.17
C LYS A 115 20.10 -37.05 -36.72
N LEU A 116 19.46 -36.90 -37.88
CA LEU A 116 18.72 -37.95 -38.56
C LEU A 116 19.34 -38.24 -39.93
N ASP A 117 19.35 -39.52 -40.26
CA ASP A 117 19.76 -40.07 -41.54
C ASP A 117 18.59 -40.85 -42.17
N ILE A 118 18.61 -40.96 -43.50
CA ILE A 118 17.61 -41.73 -44.24
C ILE A 118 17.71 -43.20 -43.82
N GLY A 119 16.57 -43.80 -43.48
CA GLY A 119 16.47 -45.16 -42.96
C GLY A 119 16.50 -45.27 -41.43
N ASP A 120 16.68 -44.16 -40.69
CA ASP A 120 16.59 -44.19 -39.23
C ASP A 120 15.19 -44.53 -38.74
N GLU A 121 15.12 -45.39 -37.71
CA GLU A 121 13.91 -45.64 -36.94
C GLU A 121 13.76 -44.57 -35.84
N ILE A 122 12.63 -43.90 -35.83
CA ILE A 122 12.30 -42.81 -34.91
C ILE A 122 10.98 -43.07 -34.20
N ASN A 123 10.83 -42.52 -33.00
CA ASN A 123 9.61 -42.55 -32.22
C ASN A 123 9.05 -41.13 -32.11
N ILE A 124 7.81 -40.93 -32.55
CA ILE A 124 7.11 -39.67 -32.52
C ILE A 124 6.12 -39.73 -31.37
N ARG A 125 6.33 -38.92 -30.33
CA ARG A 125 5.39 -38.76 -29.22
C ARG A 125 4.32 -37.75 -29.61
N LEU A 126 3.06 -38.13 -29.44
CA LEU A 126 1.85 -37.32 -29.60
C LEU A 126 1.14 -37.20 -28.24
N ALA A 127 0.06 -36.42 -28.18
CA ALA A 127 -0.71 -36.18 -26.95
C ALA A 127 -1.29 -37.46 -26.33
N ASP A 128 -1.69 -38.39 -27.19
CA ASP A 128 -2.43 -39.60 -26.87
C ASP A 128 -1.58 -40.87 -26.95
N GLY A 129 -0.35 -40.79 -27.45
CA GLY A 129 0.47 -41.98 -27.66
C GLY A 129 1.84 -41.75 -28.28
N THR A 130 2.45 -42.83 -28.74
CA THR A 130 3.74 -42.83 -29.45
C THR A 130 3.59 -43.62 -30.74
N VAL A 131 4.13 -43.10 -31.83
CA VAL A 131 4.12 -43.73 -33.16
C VAL A 131 5.56 -44.01 -33.60
N GLY A 132 5.83 -45.22 -34.10
CA GLY A 132 7.09 -45.55 -34.76
C GLY A 132 7.07 -45.10 -36.22
N ALA A 133 8.16 -44.51 -36.69
CA ALA A 133 8.30 -44.04 -38.07
C ALA A 133 9.72 -44.25 -38.60
N LEU A 134 9.86 -44.28 -39.92
CA LEU A 134 11.13 -44.38 -40.64
C LEU A 134 11.39 -43.10 -41.44
N VAL A 135 12.62 -42.59 -41.36
CA VAL A 135 13.03 -41.40 -42.11
C VAL A 135 13.20 -41.76 -43.58
N GLN A 136 12.33 -41.26 -44.45
CA GLN A 136 12.37 -41.55 -45.90
C GLN A 136 13.12 -40.48 -46.69
N THR A 137 12.96 -39.22 -46.31
CA THR A 137 13.58 -38.07 -46.98
C THR A 137 14.08 -37.07 -45.94
N LYS A 138 15.09 -36.29 -46.32
CA LYS A 138 15.67 -35.22 -45.49
C LYS A 138 15.92 -34.01 -46.39
N GLU A 139 15.36 -32.87 -46.01
CA GLU A 139 15.56 -31.60 -46.69
C GLU A 139 16.06 -30.58 -45.67
N ASP A 140 17.15 -29.88 -46.00
CA ASP A 140 17.72 -28.86 -45.14
C ASP A 140 17.10 -27.50 -45.47
N SER A 141 16.34 -26.96 -44.51
CA SER A 141 15.83 -25.58 -44.59
C SER A 141 16.80 -24.62 -43.91
N HIS A 142 17.57 -23.87 -44.70
CA HIS A 142 18.33 -22.71 -44.22
C HIS A 142 17.39 -21.54 -43.93
N ALA A 143 16.63 -21.60 -42.84
CA ALA A 143 15.78 -20.48 -42.39
C ALA A 143 16.39 -19.80 -41.14
N ASN A 144 17.02 -18.65 -41.40
CA ASN A 144 17.23 -17.50 -40.53
C ASN A 144 17.83 -17.74 -39.12
N LYS A 145 19.16 -17.66 -39.02
CA LYS A 145 19.84 -17.30 -37.75
C LYS A 145 19.68 -15.79 -37.53
N GLY A 146 18.64 -15.40 -36.81
CA GLY A 146 18.41 -14.04 -36.30
C GLY A 146 18.29 -14.07 -34.78
#